data_AF-A0A4V2XDB8-F1
#
_entry.id   AF-A0A4V2XDB8-F1
#
_cell.length_a   1.000
_cell.length_b   1.000
_cell.length_c   1.000
_cell.angle_alpha   90.00
_cell.angle_beta   90.00
_cell.angle_gamma   90.00
#
_symmetry.space_group_name_H-M   'P 1'
#
loop_
_entity.id
_entity.type
_entity.pdbx_description
1 polymer ?
#
loop_
_entity_poly.entity_id
_entity_poly.type
_entity_poly.pdbx_seq_one_letter_code
_entity_poly.pdbx_strand_id
1 'polypeptide(L)'
;MTGGPDDGRRPLVAARSPELVVALDDARDLPDGEARLAELDRLAARADALGDPRSALDARLALVEAYLLHGHRWRLVEPVRRCLSTLDRCPELLVERPGDADLLRRHQRYAVEAAIGTPRIGLDTVRALLDDLTERVGEENALVAQLRCRLADHLGDEPTARHWYAVWSAAPPDPTAGCPGCLPVRRAELLAGWGDDAAASDVLRPVTAGAVDCTDQPERALAAGLLPWLRAGEAPRAGQAHLRAYRRHRREPAAFPWLAAHLRFCALGGHPERGLAILAEQLPRLDHPYDDLSAMEFAAAGALVCAVAAEAGLGDRRMHRPGHGGRPTAELDVATLGTDLLTLATGLAGSFDARNGTGHQSGRIASWLAERPCGAVVPLPVDGPDEPAQDEPPLAPAADEPVPLRLSMLTDVLDRRGDGYVVQAGGVVVGRWHEAVIQFRQVGERGEILHARVLADRRLPADRLAETYAFCNAWNHDRLLPKAYVHEPGDGELVLAGDVTTDLAHGVAPAQLGVLVDSAVATGVAYARAVAALP
;
A
#
# COMPACT_ATOMS: atom_id res chain seq x y z
N MET A 1 8.72 62.00 -26.17
CA MET A 1 9.42 60.80 -25.67
C MET A 1 8.78 60.40 -24.36
N THR A 2 7.86 59.45 -24.41
CA THR A 2 7.25 58.82 -23.23
C THR A 2 6.99 57.36 -23.62
N GLY A 3 8.01 56.52 -23.46
CA GLY A 3 7.88 55.07 -23.60
C GLY A 3 7.23 54.52 -22.34
N GLY A 4 6.05 53.92 -22.50
CA GLY A 4 5.39 53.16 -21.43
C GLY A 4 6.15 51.87 -21.13
N PRO A 5 6.02 51.34 -19.90
CA PRO A 5 6.65 50.09 -19.54
C PRO A 5 6.00 48.94 -20.29
N ASP A 6 6.86 48.11 -20.86
CA ASP A 6 6.57 46.83 -21.50
C ASP A 6 5.82 45.93 -20.49
N ASP A 7 4.52 45.72 -20.75
CA ASP A 7 3.68 44.79 -20.01
C ASP A 7 4.16 43.38 -20.38
N GLY A 8 5.09 42.87 -19.57
CA GLY A 8 5.71 41.56 -19.73
C GLY A 8 4.65 40.46 -19.74
N ARG A 9 4.20 40.10 -20.94
CA ARG A 9 3.41 38.89 -21.21
C ARG A 9 4.09 37.71 -20.53
N ARG A 10 3.51 37.24 -19.42
CA ARG A 10 3.79 35.91 -18.87
C ARG A 10 3.71 34.89 -20.03
N PRO A 11 4.72 34.02 -20.22
CA PRO A 11 4.63 33.00 -21.25
C PRO A 11 3.40 32.14 -20.97
N LEU A 12 2.45 32.13 -21.89
CA LEU A 12 1.35 31.17 -21.90
C LEU A 12 2.00 29.78 -21.88
N VAL A 13 1.68 28.95 -20.88
CA VAL A 13 2.14 27.57 -20.82
C VAL A 13 1.85 26.91 -22.15
N ALA A 14 2.89 26.33 -22.78
CA ALA A 14 2.76 25.67 -24.07
C ALA A 14 1.60 24.67 -24.06
N ALA A 15 0.87 24.61 -25.18
CA ALA A 15 -0.22 23.66 -25.36
C ALA A 15 0.34 22.22 -25.29
N ARG A 16 -0.43 21.31 -24.70
CA ARG A 16 -0.05 19.89 -24.62
C ARG A 16 0.11 19.32 -26.02
N SER A 17 1.12 18.48 -26.23
CA SER A 17 1.22 17.67 -27.44
C SER A 17 0.14 16.58 -27.41
N PRO A 18 -0.81 16.54 -28.37
CA PRO A 18 -1.86 15.52 -28.39
C PRO A 18 -1.30 14.09 -28.45
N GLU A 19 -0.18 13.91 -29.16
CA GLU A 19 0.51 12.60 -29.25
C GLU A 19 1.05 12.14 -27.89
N LEU A 20 1.58 13.06 -27.07
CA LEU A 20 2.09 12.73 -25.74
C LEU A 20 0.97 12.40 -24.76
N VAL A 21 -0.19 13.06 -24.90
CA VAL A 21 -1.35 12.78 -24.05
C VAL A 21 -1.84 11.36 -24.28
N VAL A 22 -2.05 10.97 -25.55
CA VAL A 22 -2.47 9.61 -25.91
C VAL A 22 -1.44 8.58 -25.45
N ALA A 23 -0.15 8.81 -25.75
CA ALA A 23 0.90 7.87 -25.36
C ALA A 23 1.03 7.72 -23.84
N LEU A 24 0.75 8.77 -23.06
CA LEU A 24 0.75 8.70 -21.60
C LEU A 24 -0.42 7.88 -21.07
N ASP A 25 -1.60 8.03 -21.65
CA ASP A 25 -2.76 7.21 -21.27
C ASP A 25 -2.52 5.74 -21.62
N ASP A 26 -1.99 5.44 -22.80
CA ASP A 26 -1.56 4.08 -23.17
C ASP A 26 -0.51 3.52 -22.19
N ALA A 27 0.47 4.33 -21.78
CA ALA A 27 1.50 3.93 -20.84
C ALA A 27 0.95 3.70 -19.41
N ARG A 28 -0.11 4.41 -19.02
CA ARG A 28 -0.77 4.20 -17.73
C ARG A 28 -1.51 2.87 -17.69
N ASP A 29 -2.03 2.41 -18.83
CA ASP A 29 -2.75 1.14 -18.97
C ASP A 29 -1.83 -0.08 -19.12
N LEU A 30 -0.52 0.13 -19.29
CA LEU A 30 0.45 -0.98 -19.30
C LEU A 30 0.46 -1.71 -17.95
N PRO A 31 0.65 -3.05 -17.96
CA PRO A 31 0.87 -3.79 -16.74
C PRO A 31 2.08 -3.25 -15.97
N ASP A 32 1.92 -3.24 -14.66
CA ASP A 32 2.96 -2.96 -13.69
C ASP A 32 4.25 -3.75 -13.94
N GLY A 33 5.38 -3.04 -14.09
CA GLY A 33 6.69 -3.64 -14.33
C GLY A 33 7.69 -2.71 -15.04
N GLU A 34 8.90 -3.23 -15.29
CA GLU A 34 10.02 -2.46 -15.88
C GLU A 34 9.68 -1.86 -17.26
N ALA A 35 8.83 -2.51 -18.05
CA ALA A 35 8.40 -1.97 -19.34
C ALA A 35 7.59 -0.67 -19.18
N ARG A 36 6.63 -0.65 -18.23
CA ARG A 36 5.84 0.54 -17.89
C ARG A 36 6.73 1.66 -17.36
N LEU A 37 7.65 1.33 -16.45
CA LEU A 37 8.62 2.30 -15.89
C LEU A 37 9.47 2.95 -16.99
N ALA A 38 10.06 2.13 -17.87
CA ALA A 38 10.89 2.61 -18.97
C ALA A 38 10.11 3.44 -20.00
N GLU A 39 8.83 3.15 -20.23
CA GLU A 39 7.96 3.95 -21.09
C GLU A 39 7.67 5.33 -20.48
N LEU A 40 7.27 5.37 -19.21
CA LEU A 40 6.98 6.62 -18.49
C LEU A 40 8.22 7.53 -18.42
N ASP A 41 9.41 6.97 -18.17
CA ASP A 41 10.68 7.71 -18.22
C ASP A 41 10.95 8.30 -19.62
N ARG A 42 10.74 7.50 -20.68
CA ARG A 42 10.92 7.96 -22.08
C ARG A 42 9.93 9.08 -22.44
N LEU A 43 8.68 8.98 -22.00
CA LEU A 43 7.67 10.00 -22.22
C LEU A 43 7.99 11.30 -21.49
N ALA A 44 8.44 11.22 -20.24
CA ALA A 44 8.88 12.40 -19.48
C ALA A 44 10.04 13.13 -20.18
N ALA A 45 11.04 12.38 -20.66
CA ALA A 45 12.18 12.95 -21.39
C ALA A 45 11.77 13.56 -22.74
N ARG A 46 10.84 12.91 -23.47
CA ARG A 46 10.31 13.45 -24.73
C ARG A 46 9.49 14.73 -24.51
N ALA A 47 8.70 14.78 -23.43
CA ALA A 47 7.94 15.96 -23.06
C ALA A 47 8.85 17.15 -22.73
N ASP A 48 9.94 16.93 -22.00
CA ASP A 48 10.96 17.97 -21.76
C ASP A 48 11.56 18.50 -23.07
N ALA A 49 11.93 17.61 -23.99
CA ALA A 49 12.54 17.97 -25.28
C ALA A 49 11.60 18.79 -26.18
N LEU A 50 10.29 18.59 -26.04
CA LEU A 50 9.26 19.30 -26.78
C LEU A 50 8.78 20.58 -26.07
N GLY A 51 9.27 20.87 -24.86
CA GLY A 51 8.83 22.02 -24.07
C GLY A 51 7.38 21.90 -23.59
N ASP A 52 6.90 20.68 -23.31
CA ASP A 52 5.56 20.40 -22.78
C ASP A 52 5.63 20.07 -21.27
N PRO A 53 5.64 21.09 -20.38
CA PRO A 53 5.81 20.88 -18.94
C PRO A 53 4.61 20.18 -18.30
N ARG A 54 3.41 20.23 -18.92
CA ARG A 54 2.22 19.54 -18.41
C ARG A 54 2.35 18.03 -18.58
N SER A 55 2.67 17.57 -19.79
CA SER A 55 2.87 16.14 -20.05
C SER A 55 4.10 15.61 -19.31
N ALA A 56 5.14 16.42 -19.16
CA ALA A 56 6.33 16.04 -18.40
C ALA A 56 6.04 15.88 -16.89
N LEU A 57 5.16 16.71 -16.31
CA LEU A 57 4.70 16.56 -14.93
C LEU A 57 3.83 15.30 -14.78
N ASP A 58 2.88 15.08 -15.70
CA ASP A 58 1.95 13.95 -15.64
C ASP A 58 2.65 12.60 -15.77
N ALA A 59 3.62 12.49 -16.67
CA ALA A 59 4.43 11.28 -16.82
C ALA A 59 5.25 10.97 -15.56
N ARG A 60 5.81 12.00 -14.90
CA ARG A 60 6.60 11.80 -13.68
C ARG A 60 5.76 11.48 -12.46
N LEU A 61 4.58 12.07 -12.32
CA LEU A 61 3.65 11.68 -11.25
C LEU A 61 3.24 10.21 -11.39
N ALA A 62 2.90 9.76 -12.61
CA ALA A 62 2.62 8.35 -12.88
C ALA A 62 3.84 7.43 -12.58
N LEU A 63 5.04 7.89 -12.92
CA LEU A 63 6.27 7.16 -12.62
C LEU A 63 6.55 7.04 -11.10
N VAL A 64 6.31 8.11 -10.35
CA VAL A 64 6.41 8.13 -8.88
C VAL A 64 5.45 7.12 -8.26
N GLU A 65 4.21 7.07 -8.73
CA GLU A 65 3.21 6.09 -8.27
C GLU A 65 3.65 4.65 -8.56
N ALA A 66 4.14 4.38 -9.77
CA ALA A 66 4.65 3.06 -10.14
C ALA A 66 5.84 2.62 -9.27
N TYR A 67 6.77 3.53 -8.94
CA TYR A 67 7.89 3.21 -8.05
C TYR A 67 7.47 2.90 -6.61
N LEU A 68 6.36 3.48 -6.13
CA LEU A 68 5.85 3.19 -4.78
C LEU A 68 5.32 1.76 -4.65
N LEU A 69 4.89 1.14 -5.76
CA LEU A 69 4.33 -0.22 -5.80
C LEU A 69 5.41 -1.31 -5.92
N HIS A 70 6.54 -1.05 -6.59
CA HIS A 70 7.49 -2.10 -7.02
C HIS A 70 8.82 -2.17 -6.26
N GLY A 71 8.93 -1.59 -5.07
CA GLY A 71 10.14 -1.74 -4.23
C GLY A 71 11.39 -0.99 -4.72
N HIS A 72 11.31 -0.27 -5.84
CA HIS A 72 12.39 0.59 -6.34
C HIS A 72 12.31 2.01 -5.76
N ARG A 73 12.03 2.14 -4.46
CA ARG A 73 11.72 3.43 -3.82
C ARG A 73 12.84 4.46 -3.96
N TRP A 74 14.10 4.02 -4.00
CA TRP A 74 15.23 4.93 -4.22
C TRP A 74 15.16 5.70 -5.55
N ARG A 75 14.47 5.15 -6.56
CA ARG A 75 14.24 5.82 -7.86
C ARG A 75 13.24 6.97 -7.79
N LEU A 76 12.56 7.18 -6.65
CA LEU A 76 11.64 8.29 -6.44
C LEU A 76 12.33 9.66 -6.45
N VAL A 77 13.62 9.72 -6.11
CA VAL A 77 14.35 10.97 -5.91
C VAL A 77 14.35 11.85 -7.16
N GLU A 78 14.77 11.30 -8.30
CA GLU A 78 14.94 12.10 -9.52
C GLU A 78 13.60 12.59 -10.11
N PRO A 79 12.56 11.74 -10.27
CA PRO A 79 11.27 12.19 -10.76
C PRO A 79 10.65 13.29 -9.88
N VAL A 80 10.74 13.15 -8.55
CA VAL A 80 10.21 14.18 -7.62
C VAL A 80 10.96 15.49 -7.76
N ARG A 81 12.30 15.48 -7.81
CA ARG A 81 13.10 16.71 -8.04
C ARG A 81 12.74 17.40 -9.35
N ARG A 82 12.49 16.62 -10.42
CA ARG A 82 12.08 17.16 -11.71
C ARG A 82 10.67 17.74 -11.70
N CYS A 83 9.73 17.12 -10.98
CA CYS A 83 8.41 17.70 -10.73
C CYS A 83 8.53 19.07 -10.06
N LEU A 84 9.30 19.16 -8.97
CA LEU A 84 9.53 20.41 -8.25
C LEU A 84 10.16 21.49 -9.14
N SER A 85 11.23 21.15 -9.84
CA SER A 85 11.89 22.06 -10.78
C SER A 85 10.97 22.55 -11.90
N THR A 86 10.05 21.71 -12.36
CA THR A 86 9.04 22.09 -13.36
C THR A 86 8.04 23.08 -12.77
N LEU A 87 7.56 22.82 -11.55
CA LEU A 87 6.61 23.69 -10.85
C LEU A 87 7.22 25.03 -10.42
N ASP A 88 8.51 25.08 -10.11
CA ASP A 88 9.20 26.34 -9.81
C ASP A 88 9.32 27.25 -11.05
N ARG A 89 9.46 26.66 -12.24
CA ARG A 89 9.46 27.38 -13.51
C ARG A 89 8.05 27.74 -13.99
N CYS A 90 7.07 26.88 -13.70
CA CYS A 90 5.69 26.96 -14.17
C CYS A 90 4.69 26.77 -13.02
N PRO A 91 4.62 27.72 -12.05
CA PRO A 91 3.78 27.59 -10.85
C PRO A 91 2.29 27.51 -11.14
N GLU A 92 1.84 28.07 -12.28
CA GLU A 92 0.46 28.01 -12.75
C GLU A 92 -0.07 26.58 -12.96
N LEU A 93 0.81 25.60 -13.20
CA LEU A 93 0.43 24.20 -13.33
C LEU A 93 -0.18 23.62 -12.04
N LEU A 94 0.25 24.12 -10.88
CA LEU A 94 -0.28 23.69 -9.59
C LEU A 94 -1.64 24.33 -9.30
N VAL A 95 -1.85 25.56 -9.79
CA VAL A 95 -3.11 26.30 -9.61
C VAL A 95 -4.26 25.65 -10.40
N GLU A 96 -3.95 25.06 -11.56
CA GLU A 96 -4.89 24.29 -12.38
C GLU A 96 -5.34 22.97 -11.71
N ARG A 97 -4.71 22.57 -10.60
CA ARG A 97 -4.92 21.27 -9.93
C ARG A 97 -5.06 21.40 -8.41
N PRO A 98 -6.19 21.92 -7.93
CA PRO A 98 -6.45 21.99 -6.50
C PRO A 98 -6.44 20.57 -5.89
N GLY A 99 -5.40 20.25 -5.11
CA GLY A 99 -5.16 18.94 -4.50
C GLY A 99 -3.75 18.36 -4.75
N ASP A 100 -3.11 18.75 -5.86
CA ASP A 100 -1.79 18.25 -6.25
C ASP A 100 -0.68 18.74 -5.31
N ALA A 101 -0.86 19.89 -4.64
CA ALA A 101 0.10 20.42 -3.69
C ALA A 101 0.33 19.46 -2.50
N ASP A 102 -0.73 18.83 -1.99
CA ASP A 102 -0.65 17.89 -0.87
C ASP A 102 -0.06 16.55 -1.33
N LEU A 103 -0.43 16.11 -2.53
CA LEU A 103 0.14 14.94 -3.17
C LEU A 103 1.65 15.09 -3.38
N LEU A 104 2.08 16.25 -3.88
CA LEU A 104 3.48 16.57 -4.08
C LEU A 104 4.26 16.59 -2.77
N ARG A 105 3.71 17.17 -1.69
CA ARG A 105 4.33 17.10 -0.36
C ARG A 105 4.47 15.66 0.13
N ARG A 106 3.47 14.80 -0.11
CA ARG A 106 3.59 13.36 0.17
C ARG A 106 4.70 12.71 -0.64
N HIS A 107 4.83 13.05 -1.93
CA HIS A 107 5.90 12.54 -2.78
C HIS A 107 7.29 13.04 -2.35
N GLN A 108 7.42 14.30 -1.93
CA GLN A 108 8.64 14.83 -1.31
C GLN A 108 9.02 14.03 -0.07
N ARG A 109 8.06 13.76 0.83
CA ARG A 109 8.29 12.87 1.99
C ARG A 109 8.83 11.52 1.55
N TYR A 110 8.17 10.85 0.60
CA TYR A 110 8.58 9.54 0.13
C TYR A 110 9.97 9.56 -0.51
N ALA A 111 10.33 10.61 -1.26
CA ALA A 111 11.65 10.76 -1.82
C ALA A 111 12.74 10.90 -0.73
N VAL A 112 12.48 11.68 0.32
CA VAL A 112 13.41 11.81 1.46
C VAL A 112 13.52 10.47 2.21
N GLU A 113 12.41 9.83 2.54
CA GLU A 113 12.40 8.52 3.21
C GLU A 113 13.17 7.46 2.41
N ALA A 114 12.93 7.40 1.10
CA ALA A 114 13.61 6.48 0.20
C ALA A 114 15.11 6.75 0.12
N ALA A 115 15.50 8.03 0.07
CA ALA A 115 16.90 8.44 0.01
C ALA A 115 17.65 8.20 1.33
N ILE A 116 16.96 8.23 2.48
CA ILE A 116 17.51 7.76 3.77
C ILE A 116 17.66 6.23 3.76
N GLY A 117 16.71 5.50 3.17
CA GLY A 117 16.67 4.03 3.16
C GLY A 117 17.70 3.34 2.25
N THR A 118 18.58 4.08 1.56
CA THR A 118 19.62 3.50 0.68
C THR A 118 20.96 4.26 0.78
N PRO A 119 22.11 3.55 0.78
CA PRO A 119 23.41 4.20 0.67
C PRO A 119 23.73 4.64 -0.76
N ARG A 120 22.89 4.29 -1.76
CA ARG A 120 23.09 4.69 -3.18
C ARG A 120 22.93 6.19 -3.39
N ILE A 121 22.18 6.87 -2.52
CA ILE A 121 21.95 8.31 -2.60
C ILE A 121 22.83 9.03 -1.58
N GLY A 122 23.68 9.95 -2.04
CA GLY A 122 24.58 10.71 -1.17
C GLY A 122 23.87 11.53 -0.10
N LEU A 123 24.55 11.75 1.04
CA LEU A 123 23.98 12.48 2.18
C LEU A 123 23.59 13.93 1.83
N ASP A 124 24.40 14.59 1.00
CA ASP A 124 24.10 15.95 0.56
C ASP A 124 22.82 16.02 -0.28
N THR A 125 22.49 14.96 -1.03
CA THR A 125 21.21 14.90 -1.76
C THR A 125 20.04 14.75 -0.79
N VAL A 126 20.18 13.96 0.27
CA VAL A 126 19.13 13.86 1.30
C VAL A 126 18.91 15.18 2.02
N ARG A 127 19.99 15.88 2.39
CA ARG A 127 19.91 17.21 3.00
C ARG A 127 19.23 18.20 2.06
N ALA A 128 19.65 18.27 0.80
CA ALA A 128 19.03 19.15 -0.19
C ALA A 128 17.53 18.89 -0.38
N LEU A 129 17.09 17.62 -0.45
CA LEU A 129 15.67 17.29 -0.55
C LEU A 129 14.87 17.78 0.68
N LEU A 130 15.48 17.70 1.86
CA LEU A 130 14.85 18.12 3.11
C LEU A 130 14.83 19.65 3.25
N ASP A 131 15.88 20.33 2.79
CA ASP A 131 15.95 21.79 2.75
C ASP A 131 14.92 22.35 1.75
N ASP A 132 14.83 21.77 0.54
CA ASP A 132 13.81 22.12 -0.47
C ASP A 132 12.38 21.96 0.07
N LEU A 133 12.13 20.93 0.89
CA LEU A 133 10.85 20.73 1.54
C LEU A 133 10.60 21.78 2.63
N THR A 134 11.61 22.03 3.46
CA THR A 134 11.59 23.00 4.54
C THR A 134 11.26 24.40 4.04
N GLU A 135 11.90 24.84 2.94
CA GLU A 135 11.63 26.15 2.33
C GLU A 135 10.17 26.33 1.91
N ARG A 136 9.50 25.23 1.54
CA ARG A 136 8.10 25.26 1.06
C ARG A 136 7.06 25.19 2.16
N VAL A 137 7.34 24.50 3.26
CA VAL A 137 6.34 24.20 4.30
C VAL A 137 6.66 24.82 5.67
N GLY A 138 7.87 25.33 5.85
CA GLY A 138 8.37 25.92 7.10
C GLY A 138 9.10 24.92 8.01
N GLU A 139 10.02 25.47 8.80
CA GLU A 139 10.93 24.74 9.71
C GLU A 139 10.19 23.95 10.80
N GLU A 140 9.12 24.51 11.35
CA GLU A 140 8.36 23.94 12.46
C GLU A 140 7.23 23.00 12.00
N ASN A 141 7.13 22.72 10.70
CA ASN A 141 6.11 21.82 10.17
C ASN A 141 6.33 20.38 10.66
N ALA A 142 5.24 19.68 11.03
CA ALA A 142 5.28 18.31 11.55
C ALA A 142 5.99 17.31 10.62
N LEU A 143 5.80 17.44 9.31
CA LEU A 143 6.46 16.62 8.29
C LEU A 143 7.98 16.82 8.31
N VAL A 144 8.42 18.07 8.36
CA VAL A 144 9.84 18.43 8.37
C VAL A 144 10.50 17.96 9.66
N ALA A 145 9.88 18.21 10.80
CA ALA A 145 10.36 17.75 12.10
C ALA A 145 10.49 16.21 12.14
N GLN A 146 9.50 15.48 11.61
CA GLN A 146 9.57 14.01 11.50
C GLN A 146 10.78 13.55 10.66
N LEU A 147 10.99 14.16 9.49
CA LEU A 147 12.08 13.76 8.59
C LEU A 147 13.46 14.13 9.14
N ARG A 148 13.59 15.28 9.80
CA ARG A 148 14.83 15.67 10.51
C ARG A 148 15.14 14.74 11.68
N CYS A 149 14.12 14.37 12.45
CA CYS A 149 14.26 13.38 13.51
C CYS A 149 14.79 12.05 12.95
N ARG A 150 14.17 11.55 11.88
CA ARG A 150 14.58 10.30 11.21
C ARG A 150 16.00 10.37 10.64
N LEU A 151 16.37 11.48 10.02
CA LEU A 151 17.72 11.66 9.48
C LEU A 151 18.77 11.70 10.60
N ALA A 152 18.51 12.44 11.68
CA ALA A 152 19.42 12.53 12.81
C ALA A 152 19.61 11.17 13.51
N ASP A 153 18.52 10.42 13.72
CA ASP A 153 18.57 9.04 14.23
C ASP A 153 19.41 8.14 13.31
N HIS A 154 19.16 8.20 11.99
CA HIS A 154 19.93 7.43 11.01
C HIS A 154 21.45 7.75 11.02
N LEU A 155 21.82 8.99 11.33
CA LEU A 155 23.21 9.43 11.43
C LEU A 155 23.86 9.09 12.79
N GLY A 156 23.06 8.73 13.79
CA GLY A 156 23.52 8.50 15.17
C GLY A 156 23.62 9.76 16.02
N ASP A 157 23.03 10.87 15.59
CA ASP A 157 22.95 12.11 16.36
C ASP A 157 21.66 12.13 17.20
N GLU A 158 21.66 11.30 18.26
CA GLU A 158 20.51 11.15 19.17
C GLU A 158 20.05 12.48 19.79
N PRO A 159 20.92 13.40 20.26
CA PRO A 159 20.50 14.69 20.77
C PRO A 159 19.67 15.50 19.77
N THR A 160 20.13 15.59 18.51
CA THR A 160 19.38 16.27 17.45
C THR A 160 18.08 15.51 17.13
N ALA A 161 18.12 14.18 17.11
CA ALA A 161 16.94 13.37 16.84
C ALA A 161 15.85 13.57 17.91
N ARG A 162 16.21 13.58 19.19
CA ARG A 162 15.30 13.84 20.32
C ARG A 162 14.74 15.26 20.31
N HIS A 163 15.54 16.25 19.92
CA HIS A 163 15.05 17.61 19.73
C HIS A 163 13.91 17.66 18.70
N TRP A 164 14.15 17.13 17.50
CA TRP A 164 13.14 17.08 16.45
C TRP A 164 11.95 16.18 16.78
N TYR A 165 12.16 15.10 17.54
CA TYR A 165 11.09 14.28 18.09
C TYR A 165 10.15 15.10 18.98
N ALA A 166 10.68 15.97 19.84
CA ALA A 166 9.87 16.83 20.70
C ALA A 166 9.05 17.84 19.88
N VAL A 167 9.69 18.48 18.87
CA VAL A 167 9.00 19.38 17.93
C VAL A 167 7.88 18.65 17.20
N TRP A 168 8.17 17.49 16.60
CA TRP A 168 7.18 16.66 15.91
C TRP A 168 6.06 16.18 16.85
N SER A 169 6.38 15.87 18.10
CA SER A 169 5.39 15.41 19.10
C SER A 169 4.41 16.50 19.51
N ALA A 170 4.85 17.76 19.54
CA ALA A 170 4.02 18.91 19.85
C ALA A 170 3.26 19.47 18.63
N ALA A 171 3.71 19.18 17.42
CA ALA A 171 3.11 19.69 16.19
C ALA A 171 1.72 19.05 15.92
N PRO A 172 0.78 19.81 15.31
CA PRO A 172 -0.51 19.27 14.91
C PRO A 172 -0.33 18.16 13.84
N PRO A 173 -1.20 17.14 13.80
CA PRO A 173 -1.14 16.12 12.77
C PRO A 173 -1.28 16.73 11.37
N ASP A 174 -0.30 16.46 10.51
CA ASP A 174 -0.33 16.83 9.10
C ASP A 174 -0.60 15.56 8.27
N PRO A 175 -1.71 15.47 7.53
CA PRO A 175 -2.01 14.31 6.68
C PRO A 175 -0.93 14.03 5.61
N THR A 176 -0.13 15.02 5.24
CA THR A 176 1.00 14.85 4.32
C THR A 176 2.25 14.24 4.99
N ALA A 177 2.35 14.36 6.33
CA ALA A 177 3.36 13.66 7.15
C ALA A 177 3.09 12.16 7.33
N GLY A 178 1.93 11.68 6.85
CA GLY A 178 1.55 10.28 6.86
C GLY A 178 0.23 10.03 7.58
N CYS A 179 -0.20 8.76 7.63
CA CYS A 179 -1.42 8.37 8.32
C CYS A 179 -1.33 8.71 9.83
N PRO A 180 -2.25 9.51 10.40
CA PRO A 180 -2.27 9.85 11.82
C PRO A 180 -2.27 8.62 12.73
N GLY A 181 -3.00 7.57 12.36
CA GLY A 181 -3.05 6.31 13.10
C GLY A 181 -1.73 5.51 13.10
N CYS A 182 -0.83 5.77 12.15
CA CYS A 182 0.50 5.16 12.10
C CYS A 182 1.59 5.99 12.78
N LEU A 183 1.33 7.25 13.15
CA LEU A 183 2.32 8.11 13.81
C LEU A 183 2.82 7.54 15.15
N PRO A 184 1.95 6.95 16.02
CA PRO A 184 2.42 6.32 17.25
C PRO A 184 3.47 5.23 17.03
N VAL A 185 3.32 4.43 15.97
CA VAL A 185 4.27 3.35 15.66
C VAL A 185 5.65 3.91 15.34
N ARG A 186 5.72 4.92 14.46
CA ARG A 186 6.98 5.58 14.09
C ARG A 186 7.68 6.22 15.29
N ARG A 187 6.90 6.75 16.25
CA ARG A 187 7.43 7.29 17.51
C ARG A 187 7.97 6.19 18.42
N ALA A 188 7.24 5.09 18.53
CA ALA A 188 7.62 3.95 19.35
C ALA A 188 8.93 3.30 18.87
N GLU A 189 9.13 3.19 17.55
CA GLU A 189 10.37 2.65 16.98
C GLU A 189 11.60 3.46 17.38
N LEU A 190 11.53 4.80 17.31
CA LEU A 190 12.61 5.69 17.73
C LEU A 190 12.90 5.56 19.23
N LEU A 191 11.85 5.62 20.06
CA LEU A 191 11.97 5.48 21.51
C LEU A 191 12.58 4.12 21.90
N ALA A 192 12.11 3.03 21.29
CA ALA A 192 12.67 1.69 21.50
C ALA A 192 14.13 1.59 21.03
N GLY A 193 14.47 2.27 19.92
CA GLY A 193 15.83 2.39 19.41
C GLY A 193 16.78 3.09 20.38
N TRP A 194 16.29 4.10 21.10
CA TRP A 194 17.04 4.82 22.15
C TRP A 194 16.99 4.15 23.53
N GLY A 195 16.33 2.99 23.65
CA GLY A 195 16.20 2.23 24.90
C GLY A 195 15.08 2.70 25.85
N ASP A 196 14.22 3.62 25.42
CA ASP A 196 13.08 4.12 26.19
C ASP A 196 11.84 3.21 26.04
N ASP A 197 11.96 1.93 26.42
CA ASP A 197 10.94 0.89 26.20
C ASP A 197 9.57 1.24 26.84
N ALA A 198 9.58 1.90 28.00
CA ALA A 198 8.37 2.35 28.67
C ALA A 198 7.65 3.45 27.88
N ALA A 199 8.40 4.44 27.37
CA ALA A 199 7.84 5.51 26.56
C ALA A 199 7.31 4.98 25.21
N ALA A 200 8.02 4.00 24.61
CA ALA A 200 7.57 3.32 23.41
C ALA A 200 6.23 2.60 23.65
N SER A 201 6.10 1.88 24.76
CA SER A 201 4.86 1.19 25.14
C SER A 201 3.70 2.17 25.39
N ASP A 202 4.01 3.30 26.02
CA ASP A 202 3.03 4.34 26.34
C ASP A 202 2.46 5.01 25.09
N VAL A 203 3.32 5.32 24.10
CA VAL A 203 2.87 5.97 22.86
C VAL A 203 2.00 5.03 22.02
N LEU A 204 2.20 3.70 22.10
CA LEU A 204 1.40 2.70 21.40
C LEU A 204 0.03 2.44 22.06
N ARG A 205 -0.17 2.88 23.31
CA ARG A 205 -1.37 2.57 24.10
C ARG A 205 -2.69 2.89 23.37
N PRO A 206 -2.88 4.06 22.73
CA PRO A 206 -4.12 4.37 22.01
C PRO A 206 -4.43 3.38 20.88
N VAL A 207 -3.40 2.91 20.17
CA VAL A 207 -3.55 1.93 19.08
C VAL A 207 -3.94 0.57 19.66
N THR A 208 -3.24 0.11 20.69
CA THR A 208 -3.52 -1.19 21.31
C THR A 208 -4.85 -1.23 22.05
N ALA A 209 -5.39 -0.06 22.43
CA ALA A 209 -6.71 0.09 23.03
C ALA A 209 -7.85 0.22 22.00
N GLY A 210 -7.55 0.16 20.69
CA GLY A 210 -8.55 0.27 19.63
C GLY A 210 -9.08 1.69 19.40
N ALA A 211 -8.40 2.72 19.90
CA ALA A 211 -8.81 4.12 19.76
C ALA A 211 -8.35 4.76 18.43
N VAL A 212 -7.74 3.97 17.54
CA VAL A 212 -7.17 4.43 16.28
C VAL A 212 -7.83 3.72 15.12
N ASP A 213 -8.41 4.51 14.21
CA ASP A 213 -8.99 4.04 12.96
C ASP A 213 -7.92 4.07 11.85
N CYS A 214 -7.34 2.92 11.56
CA CYS A 214 -6.34 2.74 10.51
C CYS A 214 -6.27 1.27 10.13
N THR A 215 -6.37 0.97 8.83
CA THR A 215 -6.33 -0.40 8.31
C THR A 215 -5.02 -1.12 8.55
N ASP A 216 -3.90 -0.41 8.79
CA ASP A 216 -2.59 -1.00 9.13
C ASP A 216 -2.41 -1.29 10.63
N GLN A 217 -3.37 -0.89 11.45
CA GLN A 217 -3.36 -1.07 12.88
C GLN A 217 -4.37 -2.15 13.30
N PRO A 218 -4.08 -2.90 14.37
CA PRO A 218 -2.95 -2.73 15.30
C PRO A 218 -1.69 -3.53 14.91
N GLU A 219 -1.65 -4.24 13.78
CA GLU A 219 -0.54 -5.16 13.50
C GLU A 219 0.84 -4.49 13.47
N ARG A 220 0.95 -3.26 12.94
CA ARG A 220 2.21 -2.49 12.99
C ARG A 220 2.58 -2.07 14.41
N ALA A 221 1.62 -1.58 15.20
CA ALA A 221 1.85 -1.25 16.60
C ALA A 221 2.27 -2.49 17.42
N LEU A 222 1.67 -3.64 17.16
CA LEU A 222 2.04 -4.90 17.80
C LEU A 222 3.48 -5.31 17.46
N ALA A 223 3.92 -5.14 16.20
CA ALA A 223 5.31 -5.40 15.81
C ALA A 223 6.31 -4.43 16.46
N ALA A 224 5.99 -3.13 16.49
CA ALA A 224 6.83 -2.12 17.16
C ALA A 224 6.93 -2.36 18.68
N GLY A 225 5.89 -2.91 19.31
CA GLY A 225 5.86 -3.22 20.73
C GLY A 225 6.58 -4.51 21.14
N LEU A 226 6.96 -5.40 20.21
CA LEU A 226 7.50 -6.72 20.55
C LEU A 226 8.71 -6.68 21.48
N LEU A 227 9.73 -5.90 21.11
CA LEU A 227 10.97 -5.82 21.88
C LEU A 227 10.81 -4.98 23.15
N PRO A 228 10.12 -3.82 23.14
CA PRO A 228 9.80 -3.08 24.37
C PRO A 228 9.06 -3.93 25.41
N TRP A 229 8.01 -4.67 25.02
CA TRP A 229 7.25 -5.51 25.94
C TRP A 229 8.08 -6.68 26.46
N LEU A 230 8.93 -7.28 25.61
CA LEU A 230 9.83 -8.35 26.04
C LEU A 230 10.82 -7.85 27.11
N ARG A 231 11.45 -6.69 26.89
CA ARG A 231 12.42 -6.09 27.81
C ARG A 231 11.77 -5.58 29.10
N ALA A 232 10.53 -5.11 29.02
CA ALA A 232 9.72 -4.71 30.18
C ALA A 232 9.19 -5.91 31.01
N GLY A 233 9.42 -7.15 30.57
CA GLY A 233 8.94 -8.36 31.27
C GLY A 233 7.49 -8.73 30.95
N GLU A 234 6.86 -8.07 29.99
CA GLU A 234 5.51 -8.38 29.49
C GLU A 234 5.54 -9.52 28.45
N ALA A 235 6.26 -10.61 28.75
CA ALA A 235 6.51 -11.71 27.82
C ALA A 235 5.22 -12.33 27.20
N PRO A 236 4.13 -12.60 27.95
CA PRO A 236 2.89 -13.11 27.36
C PRO A 236 2.28 -12.17 26.32
N ARG A 237 2.35 -10.85 26.56
CA ARG A 237 1.85 -9.84 25.63
C ARG A 237 2.67 -9.82 24.35
N ALA A 238 3.99 -9.86 24.47
CA ALA A 238 4.90 -9.94 23.32
C ALA A 238 4.65 -11.20 22.48
N GLY A 239 4.42 -12.35 23.12
CA GLY A 239 4.07 -13.60 22.43
C GLY A 239 2.77 -13.52 21.63
N GLN A 240 1.69 -13.01 22.23
CA GLN A 240 0.41 -12.80 21.55
C GLN A 240 0.52 -11.80 20.39
N ALA A 241 1.22 -10.68 20.62
CA ALA A 241 1.49 -9.67 19.61
C ALA A 241 2.24 -10.25 18.41
N HIS A 242 3.26 -11.07 18.66
CA HIS A 242 4.05 -11.72 17.62
C HIS A 242 3.17 -12.58 16.71
N LEU A 243 2.35 -13.47 17.28
CA LEU A 243 1.47 -14.33 16.50
C LEU A 243 0.47 -13.52 15.68
N ARG A 244 -0.22 -12.56 16.30
CA ARG A 244 -1.24 -11.74 15.62
C ARG A 244 -0.65 -10.93 14.47
N ALA A 245 0.41 -10.16 14.74
CA ALA A 245 1.02 -9.29 13.73
C ALA A 245 1.67 -10.09 12.59
N TYR A 246 2.34 -11.21 12.90
CA TYR A 246 3.02 -12.00 11.89
C TYR A 246 2.05 -12.62 10.87
N ARG A 247 0.83 -13.01 11.30
CA ARG A 247 -0.20 -13.55 10.39
C ARG A 247 -0.51 -12.61 9.22
N ARG A 248 -0.48 -11.29 9.44
CA ARG A 248 -0.62 -10.27 8.39
C ARG A 248 0.71 -10.03 7.66
N HIS A 249 1.77 -9.74 8.42
CA HIS A 249 3.06 -9.31 7.86
C HIS A 249 3.72 -10.35 6.94
N ARG A 250 3.44 -11.64 7.15
CA ARG A 250 3.94 -12.71 6.29
C ARG A 250 3.45 -12.64 4.85
N ARG A 251 2.28 -12.01 4.60
CA ARG A 251 1.65 -11.89 3.27
C ARG A 251 1.78 -10.49 2.67
N GLU A 252 1.92 -9.46 3.48
CA GLU A 252 1.94 -8.06 3.04
C GLU A 252 3.35 -7.64 2.55
N PRO A 253 3.53 -7.26 1.27
CA PRO A 253 4.83 -6.81 0.75
C PRO A 253 5.41 -5.61 1.50
N ALA A 254 4.55 -4.62 1.82
CA ALA A 254 4.92 -3.41 2.55
C ALA A 254 5.32 -3.68 4.01
N ALA A 255 5.04 -4.87 4.55
CA ALA A 255 5.38 -5.24 5.91
C ALA A 255 6.81 -5.78 6.08
N PHE A 256 7.62 -5.82 5.02
CA PHE A 256 9.00 -6.32 5.08
C PHE A 256 9.86 -5.69 6.19
N PRO A 257 9.80 -4.36 6.45
CA PRO A 257 10.58 -3.74 7.53
C PRO A 257 10.26 -4.32 8.92
N TRP A 258 9.04 -4.80 9.16
CA TRP A 258 8.63 -5.34 10.46
C TRP A 258 9.12 -6.76 10.72
N LEU A 259 9.59 -7.47 9.69
CA LEU A 259 10.05 -8.85 9.82
C LEU A 259 11.30 -8.98 10.70
N ALA A 260 12.16 -7.95 10.72
CA ALA A 260 13.33 -7.91 11.60
C ALA A 260 12.92 -7.96 13.08
N ALA A 261 11.85 -7.26 13.47
CA ALA A 261 11.33 -7.29 14.84
C ALA A 261 10.80 -8.69 15.22
N HIS A 262 10.12 -9.38 14.30
CA HIS A 262 9.66 -10.76 14.52
C HIS A 262 10.82 -11.75 14.68
N LEU A 263 11.86 -11.64 13.86
CA LEU A 263 13.06 -12.47 13.94
C LEU A 263 13.82 -12.22 15.25
N ARG A 264 14.04 -10.96 15.62
CA ARG A 264 14.65 -10.60 16.91
C ARG A 264 13.81 -11.09 18.08
N PHE A 265 12.49 -10.94 18.05
CA PHE A 265 11.63 -11.53 19.07
C PHE A 265 11.80 -13.05 19.16
N CYS A 266 11.92 -13.77 18.04
CA CYS A 266 12.14 -15.22 18.07
C CYS A 266 13.49 -15.59 18.69
N ALA A 267 14.56 -14.87 18.34
CA ALA A 267 15.88 -15.06 18.94
C ALA A 267 15.87 -14.78 20.45
N LEU A 268 15.34 -13.63 20.86
CA LEU A 268 15.37 -13.17 22.24
C LEU A 268 14.34 -13.86 23.13
N GLY A 269 13.20 -14.27 22.57
CA GLY A 269 12.13 -14.97 23.28
C GLY A 269 12.38 -16.47 23.47
N GLY A 270 13.48 -17.01 22.95
CA GLY A 270 13.83 -18.43 23.06
C GLY A 270 13.13 -19.34 22.05
N HIS A 271 12.84 -18.84 20.84
CA HIS A 271 12.13 -19.56 19.77
C HIS A 271 12.97 -19.70 18.48
N PRO A 272 14.16 -20.32 18.52
CA PRO A 272 15.05 -20.41 17.36
C PRO A 272 14.42 -21.14 16.17
N GLU A 273 13.68 -22.24 16.40
CA GLU A 273 13.03 -22.99 15.32
C GLU A 273 11.96 -22.16 14.59
N ARG A 274 11.15 -21.40 15.34
CA ARG A 274 10.17 -20.49 14.77
C ARG A 274 10.84 -19.38 13.98
N GLY A 275 11.93 -18.82 14.51
CA GLY A 275 12.76 -17.85 13.80
C GLY A 275 13.26 -18.39 12.47
N LEU A 276 13.76 -19.64 12.44
CA LEU A 276 14.19 -20.31 11.22
C LEU A 276 13.04 -20.54 10.24
N ALA A 277 11.85 -20.91 10.72
CA ALA A 277 10.67 -21.07 9.86
C ALA A 277 10.27 -19.73 9.19
N ILE A 278 10.24 -18.64 9.96
CA ILE A 278 9.99 -17.29 9.44
C ILE A 278 11.07 -16.90 8.43
N LEU A 279 12.33 -17.17 8.75
CA LEU A 279 13.46 -16.87 7.88
C LEU A 279 13.35 -17.64 6.55
N ALA A 280 13.09 -18.95 6.59
CA ALA A 280 12.88 -19.77 5.39
C ALA A 280 11.76 -19.22 4.51
N GLU A 281 10.63 -18.86 5.11
CA GLU A 281 9.47 -18.34 4.39
C GLU A 281 9.75 -17.00 3.71
N GLN A 282 10.50 -16.12 4.39
CA GLN A 282 10.66 -14.72 3.97
C GLN A 282 11.97 -14.44 3.22
N LEU A 283 12.94 -15.37 3.23
CA LEU A 283 14.20 -15.27 2.49
C LEU A 283 14.04 -14.88 1.01
N PRO A 284 13.07 -15.40 0.24
CA PRO A 284 12.89 -15.00 -1.16
C PRO A 284 12.62 -13.50 -1.35
N ARG A 285 12.06 -12.82 -0.34
CA ARG A 285 11.79 -11.37 -0.38
C ARG A 285 13.06 -10.54 -0.19
N LEU A 286 14.11 -11.09 0.42
CA LEU A 286 15.40 -10.40 0.58
C LEU A 286 16.11 -10.18 -0.76
N ASP A 287 15.79 -10.99 -1.76
CA ASP A 287 16.30 -10.84 -3.12
C ASP A 287 15.61 -9.69 -3.90
N HIS A 288 14.44 -9.22 -3.42
CA HIS A 288 13.73 -8.04 -3.93
C HIS A 288 13.38 -7.12 -2.75
N PRO A 289 14.39 -6.56 -2.07
CA PRO A 289 14.19 -5.89 -0.81
C PRO A 289 13.35 -4.62 -0.98
N TYR A 290 12.57 -4.30 0.05
CA TYR A 290 11.77 -3.07 0.10
C TYR A 290 12.64 -1.80 0.02
N ASP A 291 13.73 -1.78 0.78
CA ASP A 291 14.85 -0.85 0.69
C ASP A 291 16.10 -1.49 1.33
N ASP A 292 17.28 -0.88 1.15
CA ASP A 292 18.54 -1.46 1.62
C ASP A 292 18.64 -1.43 3.15
N LEU A 293 18.04 -0.44 3.81
CA LEU A 293 17.99 -0.34 5.27
C LEU A 293 17.23 -1.53 5.88
N SER A 294 16.05 -1.84 5.33
CA SER A 294 15.22 -2.97 5.75
C SER A 294 15.89 -4.30 5.42
N ALA A 295 16.60 -4.40 4.29
CA ALA A 295 17.40 -5.56 3.94
C ALA A 295 18.53 -5.81 4.95
N MET A 296 19.23 -4.74 5.36
CA MET A 296 20.27 -4.78 6.38
C MET A 296 19.72 -5.26 7.73
N GLU A 297 18.59 -4.70 8.16
CA GLU A 297 17.94 -5.05 9.43
C GLU A 297 17.40 -6.48 9.44
N PHE A 298 16.77 -6.92 8.34
CA PHE A 298 16.32 -8.30 8.17
C PHE A 298 17.49 -9.29 8.18
N ALA A 299 18.57 -8.98 7.47
CA ALA A 299 19.75 -9.82 7.41
C ALA A 299 20.46 -9.91 8.78
N ALA A 300 20.55 -8.80 9.52
CA ALA A 300 21.10 -8.80 10.87
C ALA A 300 20.27 -9.64 11.85
N ALA A 301 18.94 -9.47 11.81
CA ALA A 301 18.03 -10.25 12.64
C ALA A 301 18.03 -11.74 12.27
N GLY A 302 18.14 -12.07 10.98
CA GLY A 302 18.27 -13.44 10.49
C GLY A 302 19.60 -14.08 10.91
N ALA A 303 20.71 -13.34 10.83
CA ALA A 303 22.01 -13.79 11.33
C ALA A 303 21.99 -14.06 12.84
N LEU A 304 21.32 -13.20 13.63
CA LEU A 304 21.10 -13.44 15.06
C LEU A 304 20.30 -14.73 15.31
N VAL A 305 19.20 -14.95 14.58
CA VAL A 305 18.41 -16.20 14.67
C VAL A 305 19.27 -17.42 14.34
N CYS A 306 20.07 -17.37 13.27
CA CYS A 306 20.97 -18.47 12.90
C CYS A 306 22.02 -18.74 13.99
N ALA A 307 22.59 -17.70 14.60
CA ALA A 307 23.55 -17.84 15.69
C ALA A 307 22.91 -18.51 16.92
N VAL A 308 21.74 -18.04 17.37
CA VAL A 308 21.01 -18.64 18.50
C VAL A 308 20.57 -20.07 18.17
N ALA A 309 20.15 -20.35 16.94
CA ALA A 309 19.80 -21.69 16.51
C ALA A 309 21.02 -22.64 16.48
N ALA A 310 22.19 -22.16 16.05
CA ALA A 310 23.43 -22.93 16.07
C ALA A 310 23.86 -23.26 17.52
N GLU A 311 23.76 -22.30 18.45
CA GLU A 311 23.97 -22.53 19.89
C GLU A 311 22.99 -23.56 20.47
N ALA A 312 21.76 -23.62 19.93
CA ALA A 312 20.75 -24.62 20.26
C ALA A 312 20.94 -25.98 19.56
N GLY A 313 22.03 -26.18 18.82
CA GLY A 313 22.34 -27.44 18.14
C GLY A 313 21.66 -27.64 16.78
N LEU A 314 21.06 -26.59 16.21
CA LEU A 314 20.39 -26.62 14.90
C LEU A 314 21.29 -26.14 13.75
N GLY A 315 22.59 -25.96 14.00
CA GLY A 315 23.55 -25.39 13.03
C GLY A 315 23.62 -26.13 11.70
N ASP A 316 23.51 -27.47 11.72
CA ASP A 316 23.58 -28.33 10.53
C ASP A 316 22.25 -28.47 9.79
N ARG A 317 21.15 -27.90 10.31
CA ARG A 317 19.83 -27.98 9.68
C ARG A 317 19.88 -27.33 8.30
N ARG A 318 19.33 -28.03 7.29
CA ARG A 318 19.32 -27.56 5.91
C ARG A 318 18.19 -26.56 5.66
N MET A 319 18.51 -25.51 4.93
CA MET A 319 17.66 -24.38 4.58
C MET A 319 17.75 -24.15 3.08
N HIS A 320 16.59 -24.11 2.43
CA HIS A 320 16.51 -23.82 1.01
C HIS A 320 16.74 -22.33 0.77
N ARG A 321 17.70 -22.00 -0.09
CA ARG A 321 17.94 -20.64 -0.57
C ARG A 321 17.72 -20.60 -2.09
N PRO A 322 16.63 -19.97 -2.57
CA PRO A 322 16.37 -19.83 -3.99
C PRO A 322 17.52 -19.12 -4.73
N GLY A 323 17.72 -19.47 -5.99
CA GLY A 323 18.62 -18.72 -6.86
C GLY A 323 18.06 -17.32 -7.14
N HIS A 324 18.94 -16.33 -7.27
CA HIS A 324 18.56 -14.97 -7.65
C HIS A 324 19.71 -14.27 -8.39
N GLY A 325 19.41 -13.66 -9.53
CA GLY A 325 20.42 -13.09 -10.41
C GLY A 325 21.47 -14.15 -10.78
N GLY A 326 22.75 -13.85 -10.52
CA GLY A 326 23.86 -14.79 -10.72
C GLY A 326 24.07 -15.81 -9.58
N ARG A 327 23.34 -15.71 -8.46
CA ARG A 327 23.44 -16.67 -7.34
C ARG A 327 22.66 -17.94 -7.67
N PRO A 328 23.29 -19.13 -7.70
CA PRO A 328 22.57 -20.39 -7.92
C PRO A 328 21.68 -20.73 -6.72
N THR A 329 20.65 -21.55 -6.96
CA THR A 329 19.88 -22.18 -5.87
C THR A 329 20.82 -23.05 -5.02
N ALA A 330 20.69 -22.97 -3.71
CA ALA A 330 21.52 -23.71 -2.77
C ALA A 330 20.69 -24.25 -1.60
N GLU A 331 21.07 -25.44 -1.14
CA GLU A 331 20.76 -25.88 0.21
C GLU A 331 21.94 -25.44 1.08
N LEU A 332 21.68 -24.66 2.13
CA LEU A 332 22.70 -24.20 3.06
C LEU A 332 22.37 -24.75 4.44
N ASP A 333 23.39 -25.09 5.23
CA ASP A 333 23.17 -25.28 6.66
C ASP A 333 22.93 -23.91 7.33
N VAL A 334 22.29 -23.93 8.51
CA VAL A 334 21.93 -22.72 9.26
C VAL A 334 23.17 -21.88 9.59
N ALA A 335 24.30 -22.50 9.92
CA ALA A 335 25.54 -21.79 10.22
C ALA A 335 26.10 -21.02 9.01
N THR A 336 26.09 -21.64 7.84
CA THR A 336 26.52 -21.03 6.57
C THR A 336 25.56 -19.91 6.16
N LEU A 337 24.24 -20.15 6.24
CA LEU A 337 23.24 -19.12 5.99
C LEU A 337 23.41 -17.92 6.94
N GLY A 338 23.69 -18.17 8.22
CA GLY A 338 23.96 -17.13 9.21
C GLY A 338 25.18 -16.28 8.84
N THR A 339 26.24 -16.92 8.35
CA THR A 339 27.45 -16.22 7.87
C THR A 339 27.14 -15.33 6.66
N ASP A 340 26.39 -15.84 5.68
CA ASP A 340 25.99 -15.05 4.50
C ASP A 340 25.15 -13.82 4.88
N LEU A 341 24.19 -14.00 5.79
CA LEU A 341 23.32 -12.91 6.26
C LEU A 341 24.12 -11.88 7.07
N LEU A 342 25.07 -12.33 7.89
CA LEU A 342 25.99 -11.45 8.61
C LEU A 342 26.85 -10.62 7.65
N THR A 343 27.41 -11.23 6.60
CA THR A 343 28.17 -10.52 5.57
C THR A 343 27.31 -9.49 4.85
N LEU A 344 26.07 -9.83 4.49
CA LEU A 344 25.15 -8.89 3.86
C LEU A 344 24.84 -7.70 4.78
N ALA A 345 24.45 -7.98 6.03
CA ALA A 345 24.10 -6.95 7.00
C ALA A 345 25.28 -5.99 7.27
N THR A 346 26.46 -6.54 7.53
CA THR A 346 27.67 -5.74 7.82
C THR A 346 28.17 -4.97 6.59
N GLY A 347 28.06 -5.55 5.39
CA GLY A 347 28.40 -4.86 4.14
C GLY A 347 27.48 -3.67 3.85
N LEU A 348 26.17 -3.82 4.08
CA LEU A 348 25.21 -2.73 3.96
C LEU A 348 25.44 -1.65 5.03
N ALA A 349 25.66 -2.05 6.28
CA ALA A 349 25.96 -1.12 7.38
C ALA A 349 27.21 -0.29 7.09
N GLY A 350 28.30 -0.94 6.64
CA GLY A 350 29.52 -0.25 6.22
C GLY A 350 29.31 0.70 5.03
N SER A 351 28.40 0.37 4.11
CA SER A 351 28.05 1.25 2.99
C SER A 351 27.29 2.50 3.45
N PHE A 352 26.36 2.37 4.39
CA PHE A 352 25.70 3.52 5.01
C PHE A 352 26.69 4.38 5.79
N ASP A 353 27.55 3.76 6.58
CA ASP A 353 28.56 4.45 7.38
C ASP A 353 29.54 5.23 6.49
N ALA A 354 30.02 4.62 5.41
CA ALA A 354 30.85 5.31 4.41
C ALA A 354 30.14 6.50 3.76
N ARG A 355 28.83 6.35 3.46
CA ARG A 355 28.00 7.42 2.90
C ARG A 355 27.72 8.54 3.91
N ASN A 356 27.58 8.20 5.19
CA ASN A 356 27.20 9.12 6.26
C ASN A 356 28.40 9.81 6.91
N GLY A 357 29.59 9.21 6.81
CA GLY A 357 30.78 9.65 7.54
C GLY A 357 30.74 9.34 9.04
N THR A 358 29.91 8.38 9.46
CA THR A 358 29.77 7.95 10.86
C THR A 358 29.93 6.43 10.97
N GLY A 359 30.11 5.88 12.17
CA GLY A 359 30.14 4.42 12.42
C GLY A 359 28.83 3.88 13.02
N HIS A 360 27.74 4.66 12.90
CA HIS A 360 26.53 4.43 13.66
C HIS A 360 25.79 3.16 13.22
N GLN A 361 25.65 2.92 11.91
CA GLN A 361 24.90 1.76 11.42
C GLN A 361 25.63 0.46 11.75
N SER A 362 26.95 0.42 11.59
CA SER A 362 27.75 -0.75 12.01
C SER A 362 27.66 -1.00 13.51
N GLY A 363 27.75 0.05 14.33
CA GLY A 363 27.57 -0.07 15.79
C GLY A 363 26.19 -0.58 16.18
N ARG A 364 25.14 -0.10 15.52
CA ARG A 364 23.75 -0.52 15.73
C ARG A 364 23.53 -2.00 15.37
N ILE A 365 24.03 -2.44 14.21
CA ILE A 365 23.95 -3.85 13.79
C ILE A 365 24.79 -4.75 14.72
N ALA A 366 25.99 -4.31 15.11
CA ALA A 366 26.81 -5.05 16.08
C ALA A 366 26.09 -5.22 17.43
N SER A 367 25.37 -4.19 17.89
CA SER A 367 24.54 -4.26 19.10
C SER A 367 23.45 -5.32 18.99
N TRP A 368 22.72 -5.40 17.87
CA TRP A 368 21.71 -6.43 17.64
C TRP A 368 22.30 -7.85 17.66
N LEU A 369 23.46 -8.05 17.03
CA LEU A 369 24.14 -9.34 16.98
C LEU A 369 24.72 -9.77 18.34
N ALA A 370 24.94 -8.83 19.25
CA ALA A 370 25.38 -9.09 20.61
C ALA A 370 24.22 -9.45 21.56
N GLU A 371 22.96 -9.29 21.14
CA GLU A 371 21.80 -9.64 21.97
C GLU A 371 21.75 -11.15 22.26
N ARG A 372 21.14 -11.52 23.39
CA ARG A 372 21.02 -12.91 23.85
C ARG A 372 19.61 -13.20 24.35
N PRO A 373 19.15 -14.46 24.32
CA PRO A 373 17.84 -14.85 24.85
C PRO A 373 17.57 -14.29 26.25
N CYS A 374 16.38 -13.73 26.43
CA CYS A 374 15.93 -13.13 27.67
C CYS A 374 15.36 -14.22 28.60
N GLY A 375 16.19 -14.78 29.48
CA GLY A 375 15.72 -15.64 30.57
C GLY A 375 14.88 -16.85 30.13
N ALA A 376 13.70 -17.02 30.73
CA ALA A 376 12.81 -18.13 30.41
C ALA A 376 12.14 -17.97 29.04
N VAL A 377 11.89 -19.08 28.36
CA VAL A 377 11.20 -19.10 27.06
C VAL A 377 9.86 -18.39 27.16
N VAL A 378 9.65 -17.43 26.28
CA VAL A 378 8.40 -16.65 26.23
C VAL A 378 7.24 -17.58 25.89
N PRO A 379 6.14 -17.59 26.67
CA PRO A 379 5.00 -18.42 26.33
C PRO A 379 4.38 -17.92 25.03
N LEU A 380 4.36 -18.79 24.02
CA LEU A 380 3.53 -18.60 22.84
C LEU A 380 2.18 -19.27 23.11
N PRO A 381 1.05 -18.59 22.84
CA PRO A 381 -0.24 -19.25 22.74
C PRO A 381 -0.10 -20.47 21.82
N VAL A 382 -0.63 -21.61 22.25
CA VAL A 382 -0.64 -22.81 21.41
C VAL A 382 -1.41 -22.46 20.15
N ASP A 383 -0.83 -22.73 18.98
CA ASP A 383 -1.58 -22.71 17.72
C ASP A 383 -2.63 -23.83 17.84
N GLY A 384 -3.80 -23.52 18.39
CA GLY A 384 -4.99 -24.36 18.23
C GLY A 384 -5.26 -24.51 16.73
N PRO A 385 -5.86 -25.62 16.27
CA PRO A 385 -6.26 -25.76 14.87
C PRO A 385 -7.26 -24.66 14.55
N ASP A 386 -6.82 -23.55 13.92
CA ASP A 386 -7.58 -22.30 13.77
C ASP A 386 -8.76 -22.29 14.74
N GLU A 387 -8.47 -22.18 16.06
CA GLU A 387 -9.58 -22.05 16.99
C GLU A 387 -10.35 -20.83 16.48
N PRO A 388 -11.62 -21.00 16.05
CA PRO A 388 -12.41 -19.86 15.64
C PRO A 388 -12.29 -18.91 16.81
N ALA A 389 -11.85 -17.69 16.52
CA ALA A 389 -11.81 -16.60 17.47
C ALA A 389 -13.03 -16.78 18.38
N GLN A 390 -12.80 -16.87 19.69
CA GLN A 390 -13.89 -16.76 20.65
C GLN A 390 -14.80 -15.66 20.12
N ASP A 391 -16.07 -15.98 19.85
CA ASP A 391 -17.04 -15.13 19.19
C ASP A 391 -17.20 -13.81 19.99
N GLU A 392 -16.24 -12.90 19.87
CA GLU A 392 -16.58 -11.54 19.54
C GLU A 392 -17.28 -11.63 18.20
N PRO A 393 -18.53 -11.11 18.09
CA PRO A 393 -19.25 -11.13 16.83
C PRO A 393 -18.29 -10.61 15.75
N PRO A 394 -18.15 -11.30 14.61
CA PRO A 394 -17.16 -10.95 13.60
C PRO A 394 -17.26 -9.45 13.38
N LEU A 395 -16.17 -8.73 13.66
CA LEU A 395 -16.11 -7.31 13.37
C LEU A 395 -16.48 -7.22 11.89
N ALA A 396 -17.67 -6.67 11.63
CA ALA A 396 -18.11 -6.46 10.28
C ALA A 396 -16.96 -5.72 9.58
N PRO A 397 -16.54 -6.15 8.36
CA PRO A 397 -15.49 -5.45 7.64
C PRO A 397 -15.80 -3.96 7.69
N ALA A 398 -14.79 -3.15 8.07
CA ALA A 398 -14.99 -1.71 8.14
C ALA A 398 -15.59 -1.25 6.81
N ALA A 399 -16.48 -0.25 6.84
CA ALA A 399 -17.27 0.13 5.68
C ALA A 399 -16.41 0.39 4.42
N ASP A 400 -15.16 0.80 4.63
CA ASP A 400 -14.20 1.16 3.58
C ASP A 400 -13.08 0.12 3.34
N GLU A 401 -13.07 -1.02 4.03
CA GLU A 401 -12.04 -2.06 3.86
C GLU A 401 -12.40 -3.03 2.71
N PRO A 402 -11.58 -3.13 1.65
CA PRO A 402 -11.81 -4.07 0.57
C PRO A 402 -11.63 -5.52 1.05
N VAL A 403 -12.68 -6.32 0.93
CA VAL A 403 -12.64 -7.76 1.20
C VAL A 403 -13.10 -8.55 -0.03
N PRO A 404 -12.76 -9.84 -0.17
CA PRO A 404 -13.27 -10.64 -1.28
C PRO A 404 -14.80 -10.58 -1.34
N LEU A 405 -15.37 -10.42 -2.54
CA LEU A 405 -16.82 -10.37 -2.73
C LEU A 405 -17.45 -11.65 -2.15
N ARG A 406 -18.44 -11.48 -1.27
CA ARG A 406 -19.21 -12.57 -0.68
C ARG A 406 -20.69 -12.34 -0.92
N LEU A 407 -21.43 -13.42 -1.14
CA LEU A 407 -22.90 -13.39 -1.23
C LEU A 407 -23.55 -12.68 -0.02
N SER A 408 -23.04 -12.91 1.19
CA SER A 408 -23.56 -12.29 2.41
C SER A 408 -23.46 -10.76 2.38
N MET A 409 -22.39 -10.20 1.80
CA MET A 409 -22.24 -8.74 1.70
C MET A 409 -23.27 -8.14 0.75
N LEU A 410 -23.59 -8.84 -0.34
CA LEU A 410 -24.62 -8.43 -1.28
C LEU A 410 -26.01 -8.46 -0.63
N THR A 411 -26.33 -9.52 0.12
CA THR A 411 -27.60 -9.61 0.85
C THR A 411 -27.69 -8.56 1.94
N ASP A 412 -26.60 -8.27 2.67
CA ASP A 412 -26.57 -7.21 3.69
C ASP A 412 -26.84 -5.81 3.10
N VAL A 413 -26.31 -5.54 1.89
CA VAL A 413 -26.58 -4.28 1.17
C VAL A 413 -28.06 -4.19 0.81
N LEU A 414 -28.66 -5.27 0.29
CA LEU A 414 -30.07 -5.32 -0.06
C LEU A 414 -30.99 -5.21 1.16
N ASP A 415 -30.65 -5.87 2.27
CA ASP A 415 -31.37 -5.79 3.54
C ASP A 415 -31.34 -4.36 4.09
N ARG A 416 -30.18 -3.68 4.07
CA ARG A 416 -30.07 -2.27 4.48
C ARG A 416 -30.89 -1.33 3.61
N ARG A 417 -31.01 -1.63 2.32
CA ARG A 417 -31.86 -0.89 1.37
C ARG A 417 -33.35 -1.18 1.57
N GLY A 418 -33.71 -2.24 2.32
CA GLY A 418 -35.08 -2.69 2.47
C GLY A 418 -35.64 -3.37 1.22
N ASP A 419 -34.77 -3.86 0.35
CA ASP A 419 -35.14 -4.48 -0.92
C ASP A 419 -35.57 -5.94 -0.71
N GLY A 420 -36.69 -6.35 -1.33
CA GLY A 420 -37.15 -7.73 -1.31
C GLY A 420 -36.42 -8.58 -2.35
N TYR A 421 -35.77 -9.66 -1.91
CA TYR A 421 -35.06 -10.60 -2.80
C TYR A 421 -35.26 -12.07 -2.39
N VAL A 422 -34.94 -12.97 -3.32
CA VAL A 422 -34.84 -14.42 -3.10
C VAL A 422 -33.47 -14.90 -3.58
N VAL A 423 -32.82 -15.75 -2.78
CA VAL A 423 -31.58 -16.42 -3.18
C VAL A 423 -31.94 -17.76 -3.84
N GLN A 424 -31.56 -17.94 -5.10
CA GLN A 424 -31.81 -19.16 -5.87
C GLN A 424 -30.63 -20.14 -5.76
N ALA A 425 -30.87 -21.39 -6.20
CA ALA A 425 -29.81 -22.40 -6.30
C ALA A 425 -28.63 -21.88 -7.15
N GLY A 426 -27.41 -22.06 -6.64
CA GLY A 426 -26.19 -21.51 -7.25
C GLY A 426 -25.83 -20.09 -6.79
N GLY A 427 -26.48 -19.57 -5.74
CA GLY A 427 -26.08 -18.29 -5.11
C GLY A 427 -26.51 -17.04 -5.88
N VAL A 428 -27.48 -17.16 -6.79
CA VAL A 428 -28.03 -16.03 -7.56
C VAL A 428 -29.06 -15.30 -6.72
N VAL A 429 -28.86 -13.99 -6.50
CA VAL A 429 -29.82 -13.14 -5.78
C VAL A 429 -30.74 -12.48 -6.78
N VAL A 430 -32.05 -12.71 -6.65
CA VAL A 430 -33.06 -12.17 -7.56
C VAL A 430 -34.00 -11.26 -6.78
N GLY A 431 -34.10 -10.01 -7.19
CA GLY A 431 -35.08 -9.07 -6.66
C GLY A 431 -35.93 -8.45 -7.76
N ARG A 432 -37.04 -7.82 -7.36
CA ARG A 432 -37.92 -7.08 -8.26
C ARG A 432 -38.06 -5.64 -7.80
N TRP A 433 -37.74 -4.72 -8.68
CA TRP A 433 -37.83 -3.28 -8.48
C TRP A 433 -38.71 -2.69 -9.58
N HIS A 434 -39.99 -2.44 -9.26
CA HIS A 434 -40.97 -1.94 -10.24
C HIS A 434 -41.05 -2.86 -11.48
N GLU A 435 -40.77 -2.33 -12.68
CA GLU A 435 -40.76 -3.05 -13.95
C GLU A 435 -39.46 -3.82 -14.22
N ALA A 436 -38.48 -3.77 -13.31
CA ALA A 436 -37.19 -4.43 -13.43
C ALA A 436 -37.09 -5.66 -12.53
N VAL A 437 -36.74 -6.81 -13.11
CA VAL A 437 -36.22 -7.96 -12.37
C VAL A 437 -34.71 -7.95 -12.49
N ILE A 438 -33.99 -7.85 -11.37
CA ILE A 438 -32.52 -7.80 -11.38
C ILE A 438 -31.97 -9.04 -10.69
N GLN A 439 -31.03 -9.69 -11.37
CA GLN A 439 -30.34 -10.89 -10.92
C GLN A 439 -28.87 -10.55 -10.66
N PHE A 440 -28.45 -10.62 -9.41
CA PHE A 440 -27.05 -10.46 -9.03
C PHE A 440 -26.39 -11.84 -8.90
N ARG A 441 -25.19 -11.97 -9.45
CA ARG A 441 -24.41 -13.21 -9.45
C ARG A 441 -22.95 -12.90 -9.17
N GLN A 442 -22.30 -13.84 -8.49
CA GLN A 442 -20.86 -13.92 -8.44
C GLN A 442 -20.41 -14.80 -9.62
N VAL A 443 -19.60 -14.25 -10.51
CA VAL A 443 -19.03 -14.97 -11.66
C VAL A 443 -17.50 -14.85 -11.66
N GLY A 444 -16.82 -15.58 -12.55
CA GLY A 444 -15.35 -15.73 -12.50
C GLY A 444 -14.91 -16.98 -11.73
N GLU A 445 -13.68 -17.43 -11.95
CA GLU A 445 -13.14 -18.69 -11.39
C GLU A 445 -13.11 -18.69 -9.85
N ARG A 446 -12.99 -17.50 -9.23
CA ARG A 446 -12.96 -17.32 -7.78
C ARG A 446 -14.22 -16.61 -7.26
N GLY A 447 -15.24 -16.41 -8.10
CA GLY A 447 -16.45 -15.64 -7.75
C GLY A 447 -16.18 -14.15 -7.53
N GLU A 448 -15.12 -13.62 -8.15
CA GLU A 448 -14.63 -12.26 -7.94
C GLU A 448 -15.33 -11.19 -8.78
N ILE A 449 -16.18 -11.57 -9.74
CA ILE A 449 -16.88 -10.62 -10.60
C ILE A 449 -18.33 -10.47 -10.11
N LEU A 450 -18.73 -9.24 -9.79
CA LEU A 450 -20.13 -8.92 -9.55
C LEU A 450 -20.83 -8.68 -10.89
N HIS A 451 -21.81 -9.53 -11.21
CA HIS A 451 -22.61 -9.40 -12.42
C HIS A 451 -24.08 -9.19 -12.06
N ALA A 452 -24.63 -8.03 -12.44
CA ALA A 452 -26.04 -7.70 -12.32
C ALA A 452 -26.71 -7.75 -13.69
N ARG A 453 -27.69 -8.63 -13.85
CA ARG A 453 -28.50 -8.77 -15.06
C ARG A 453 -29.90 -8.24 -14.81
N VAL A 454 -30.26 -7.18 -15.51
CA VAL A 454 -31.56 -6.52 -15.50
C VAL A 454 -32.42 -7.12 -16.61
N LEU A 455 -33.65 -7.48 -16.28
CA LEU A 455 -34.67 -7.92 -17.22
C LEU A 455 -35.88 -6.99 -17.10
N ALA A 456 -36.26 -6.36 -18.20
CA ALA A 456 -37.51 -5.61 -18.24
C ALA A 456 -38.71 -6.58 -18.24
N ASP A 457 -39.75 -6.25 -17.48
CA ASP A 457 -40.99 -7.05 -17.39
C ASP A 457 -41.75 -7.09 -18.71
N ARG A 458 -41.72 -5.98 -19.48
CA ARG A 458 -42.44 -5.88 -20.75
C ARG A 458 -41.84 -6.85 -21.77
N ARG A 459 -42.70 -7.71 -22.31
CA ARG A 459 -42.40 -8.60 -23.44
C ARG A 459 -42.92 -7.97 -24.73
N LEU A 460 -42.20 -8.15 -25.83
CA LEU A 460 -42.56 -7.66 -27.14
C LEU A 460 -42.62 -8.82 -28.14
N PRO A 461 -43.54 -8.82 -29.11
CA PRO A 461 -43.58 -9.87 -30.12
C PRO A 461 -42.33 -9.84 -31.01
N ALA A 462 -41.93 -11.01 -31.52
CA ALA A 462 -40.73 -11.18 -32.35
C ALA A 462 -40.69 -10.30 -33.62
N ASP A 463 -41.84 -9.88 -34.14
CA ASP A 463 -41.92 -8.99 -35.31
C ASP A 463 -41.43 -7.55 -35.02
N ARG A 464 -41.27 -7.17 -33.75
CA ARG A 464 -40.70 -5.86 -33.33
C ARG A 464 -39.19 -5.87 -33.13
N LEU A 465 -38.48 -6.92 -33.57
CA LEU A 465 -37.03 -7.07 -33.35
C LEU A 465 -36.21 -5.85 -33.79
N ALA A 466 -36.48 -5.30 -34.97
CA ALA A 466 -35.76 -4.14 -35.49
C ALA A 466 -35.88 -2.91 -34.57
N GLU A 467 -37.07 -2.71 -33.99
CA GLU A 467 -37.32 -1.61 -33.06
C GLU A 467 -36.58 -1.83 -31.74
N THR A 468 -36.57 -3.06 -31.22
CA THR A 468 -35.86 -3.38 -29.98
C THR A 468 -34.34 -3.20 -30.11
N TYR A 469 -33.77 -3.51 -31.28
CA TYR A 469 -32.36 -3.20 -31.56
C TYR A 469 -32.10 -1.71 -31.67
N ALA A 470 -32.99 -0.95 -32.34
CA ALA A 470 -32.86 0.50 -32.41
C ALA A 470 -32.87 1.14 -31.01
N PHE A 471 -33.76 0.68 -30.13
CA PHE A 471 -33.79 1.09 -28.73
C PHE A 471 -32.49 0.74 -27.98
N CYS A 472 -32.03 -0.51 -28.07
CA CYS A 472 -30.79 -0.94 -27.39
C CYS A 472 -29.57 -0.16 -27.88
N ASN A 473 -29.48 0.12 -29.18
CA ASN A 473 -28.40 0.91 -29.77
C ASN A 473 -28.43 2.35 -29.27
N ALA A 474 -29.61 2.99 -29.26
CA ALA A 474 -29.76 4.34 -28.73
C ALA A 474 -29.44 4.40 -27.23
N TRP A 475 -29.92 3.43 -26.44
CA TRP A 475 -29.61 3.34 -25.01
C TRP A 475 -28.10 3.22 -24.77
N ASN A 476 -27.43 2.29 -25.44
CA ASN A 476 -25.98 2.08 -25.30
C ASN A 476 -25.14 3.24 -25.83
N HIS A 477 -25.70 4.05 -26.73
CA HIS A 477 -25.05 5.28 -27.20
C HIS A 477 -25.17 6.41 -26.17
N ASP A 478 -26.36 6.59 -25.58
CA ASP A 478 -26.69 7.73 -24.74
C ASP A 478 -26.45 7.50 -23.23
N ARG A 479 -26.35 6.23 -22.80
CA ARG A 479 -26.24 5.83 -21.40
C ARG A 479 -25.08 4.86 -21.21
N LEU A 480 -24.34 5.05 -20.12
CA LEU A 480 -23.22 4.18 -19.75
C LEU A 480 -23.67 2.81 -19.24
N LEU A 481 -24.79 2.74 -18.52
CA LEU A 481 -25.29 1.53 -17.88
C LEU A 481 -26.83 1.48 -17.89
N PRO A 482 -27.42 0.27 -17.88
CA PRO A 482 -26.77 -1.01 -18.18
C PRO A 482 -26.44 -1.15 -19.68
N LYS A 483 -25.56 -2.09 -20.04
CA LYS A 483 -25.36 -2.48 -21.44
C LYS A 483 -26.58 -3.25 -21.93
N ALA A 484 -27.42 -2.60 -22.74
CA ALA A 484 -28.68 -3.11 -23.25
C ALA A 484 -28.51 -4.08 -24.43
N TYR A 485 -29.30 -5.14 -24.46
CA TYR A 485 -29.40 -6.10 -25.55
C TYR A 485 -30.77 -6.79 -25.57
N VAL A 486 -31.07 -7.42 -26.70
CA VAL A 486 -32.29 -8.23 -26.87
C VAL A 486 -31.97 -9.67 -26.51
N HIS A 487 -32.83 -10.27 -25.69
CA HIS A 487 -32.78 -11.68 -25.31
C HIS A 487 -34.02 -12.39 -25.85
N GLU A 488 -33.81 -13.48 -26.59
CA GLU A 488 -34.86 -14.29 -27.21
C GLU A 488 -34.99 -15.63 -26.45
N PRO A 489 -35.93 -15.76 -25.50
CA PRO A 489 -36.11 -16.99 -24.71
C PRO A 489 -36.64 -18.19 -25.51
N GLY A 490 -37.09 -17.99 -26.76
CA GLY A 490 -37.49 -19.07 -27.68
C GLY A 490 -38.99 -19.20 -27.94
N ASP A 491 -39.84 -18.42 -27.26
CA ASP A 491 -41.32 -18.55 -27.30
C ASP A 491 -42.01 -17.53 -28.24
N GLY A 492 -41.28 -16.92 -29.18
CA GLY A 492 -41.82 -15.86 -30.06
C GLY A 492 -41.94 -14.48 -29.40
N GLU A 493 -41.43 -14.35 -28.18
CA GLU A 493 -41.36 -13.12 -27.39
C GLU A 493 -39.91 -12.62 -27.30
N LEU A 494 -39.73 -11.30 -27.27
CA LEU A 494 -38.48 -10.59 -27.08
C LEU A 494 -38.44 -10.01 -25.66
N VAL A 495 -37.30 -10.17 -25.01
CA VAL A 495 -37.00 -9.61 -23.70
C VAL A 495 -35.87 -8.61 -23.84
N LEU A 496 -36.10 -7.36 -23.44
CA LEU A 496 -35.03 -6.38 -23.33
C LEU A 496 -34.30 -6.55 -21.99
N ALA A 497 -33.01 -6.81 -22.08
CA ALA A 497 -32.13 -7.10 -20.96
C ALA A 497 -30.96 -6.12 -20.93
N GLY A 498 -30.40 -5.90 -19.74
CA GLY A 498 -29.22 -5.07 -19.56
C GLY A 498 -28.26 -5.66 -18.55
N ASP A 499 -26.96 -5.62 -18.81
CA ASP A 499 -25.95 -6.12 -17.89
C ASP A 499 -25.09 -4.99 -17.31
N VAL A 500 -24.76 -5.09 -16.03
CA VAL A 500 -23.73 -4.32 -15.33
C VAL A 500 -22.76 -5.32 -14.73
N THR A 501 -21.49 -5.24 -15.11
CA THR A 501 -20.45 -6.17 -14.66
C THR A 501 -19.28 -5.39 -14.09
N THR A 502 -18.80 -5.81 -12.92
CA THR A 502 -17.67 -5.18 -12.24
C THR A 502 -16.70 -6.26 -11.78
N ASP A 503 -15.46 -6.17 -12.21
CA ASP A 503 -14.37 -7.02 -11.73
C ASP A 503 -13.89 -6.53 -10.37
N LEU A 504 -13.95 -7.41 -9.36
CA LEU A 504 -13.55 -7.14 -7.98
C LEU A 504 -12.44 -8.12 -7.55
N ALA A 505 -11.55 -8.50 -8.48
CA ALA A 505 -10.41 -9.40 -8.23
C ALA A 505 -9.50 -9.00 -7.06
N HIS A 506 -9.48 -7.70 -6.71
CA HIS A 506 -8.71 -7.14 -5.60
C HIS A 506 -9.55 -6.85 -4.34
N GLY A 507 -10.80 -7.30 -4.30
CA GLY A 507 -11.74 -7.07 -3.20
C GLY A 507 -12.63 -5.83 -3.41
N VAL A 508 -13.65 -5.72 -2.55
CA VAL A 508 -14.63 -4.62 -2.54
C VAL A 508 -14.98 -4.25 -1.11
N ALA A 509 -14.99 -2.96 -0.80
CA ALA A 509 -15.42 -2.51 0.51
C ALA A 509 -16.95 -2.53 0.64
N PRO A 510 -17.53 -2.76 1.84
CA PRO A 510 -18.98 -2.75 2.02
C PRO A 510 -19.69 -1.48 1.51
N ALA A 511 -19.09 -0.30 1.70
CA ALA A 511 -19.61 0.97 1.19
C ALA A 511 -19.53 1.04 -0.34
N GLN A 512 -18.42 0.59 -0.93
CA GLN A 512 -18.24 0.51 -2.38
C GLN A 512 -19.25 -0.47 -3.01
N LEU A 513 -19.47 -1.63 -2.40
CA LEU A 513 -20.48 -2.59 -2.84
C LEU A 513 -21.88 -1.98 -2.78
N GLY A 514 -22.18 -1.20 -1.74
CA GLY A 514 -23.40 -0.40 -1.66
C GLY A 514 -23.60 0.48 -2.88
N VAL A 515 -22.59 1.28 -3.24
CA VAL A 515 -22.64 2.17 -4.42
C VAL A 515 -22.83 1.38 -5.72
N LEU A 516 -22.17 0.23 -5.87
CA LEU A 516 -22.30 -0.62 -7.07
C LEU A 516 -23.72 -1.19 -7.20
N VAL A 517 -24.30 -1.69 -6.10
CA VAL A 517 -25.68 -2.19 -6.07
C VAL A 517 -26.67 -1.06 -6.31
N ASP A 518 -26.50 0.10 -5.67
CA ASP A 518 -27.34 1.28 -5.86
C ASP A 518 -27.35 1.73 -7.32
N SER A 519 -26.18 1.78 -7.95
CA SER A 519 -26.02 2.11 -9.36
C SER A 519 -26.71 1.10 -10.27
N ALA A 520 -26.50 -0.20 -10.03
CA ALA A 520 -27.12 -1.27 -10.82
C ALA A 520 -28.66 -1.25 -10.70
N VAL A 521 -29.21 -1.03 -9.50
CA VAL A 521 -30.65 -0.94 -9.28
C VAL A 521 -31.21 0.33 -9.93
N ALA A 522 -30.62 1.50 -9.68
CA ALA A 522 -31.13 2.77 -10.20
C ALA A 522 -31.11 2.80 -11.74
N THR A 523 -30.01 2.38 -12.35
CA THR A 523 -29.88 2.32 -13.82
C THR A 523 -30.75 1.23 -14.42
N GLY A 524 -30.87 0.08 -13.75
CA GLY A 524 -31.76 -1.01 -14.17
C GLY A 524 -33.24 -0.64 -14.15
N VAL A 525 -33.70 0.07 -13.11
CA VAL A 525 -35.08 0.58 -13.03
C VAL A 525 -35.32 1.65 -14.10
N ALA A 526 -34.37 2.56 -14.32
CA ALA A 526 -34.48 3.57 -15.37
C ALA A 526 -34.57 2.92 -16.77
N TYR A 527 -33.77 1.88 -17.02
CA TYR A 527 -33.80 1.08 -18.23
C TYR A 527 -35.15 0.39 -18.41
N ALA A 528 -35.62 -0.36 -17.42
CA ALA A 528 -36.89 -1.08 -17.51
C ALA A 528 -38.09 -0.14 -17.70
N ARG A 529 -38.06 1.04 -17.07
CA ARG A 529 -39.08 2.09 -17.28
C ARG A 529 -39.07 2.62 -18.71
N ALA A 530 -37.89 2.84 -19.30
CA ALA A 530 -37.77 3.26 -20.69
C ALA A 530 -38.29 2.18 -21.66
N VAL A 531 -37.99 0.91 -21.38
CA VAL A 531 -38.56 -0.22 -22.12
C VAL A 531 -40.08 -0.27 -21.98
N ALA A 532 -40.61 -0.07 -20.77
CA ALA A 532 -42.04 -0.06 -20.51
C ALA A 532 -42.77 1.07 -21.27
N ALA A 533 -42.07 2.16 -21.61
CA ALA A 533 -42.59 3.31 -22.33
C ALA A 533 -42.46 3.22 -23.87
N LEU A 534 -41.91 2.12 -24.42
CA LEU A 534 -41.86 1.91 -25.87
C LEU A 534 -43.28 1.96 -26.49
N PRO A 535 -43.46 2.48 -27.71
CA PRO A 535 -44.78 2.65 -28.29
C PRO A 535 -45.56 1.34 -28.53
#